data_AF-A0AAX2IBG0-F1
#
_entry.id   AF-A0AAX2IBG0-F1
#
_cell.length_a   1.000
_cell.length_b   1.000
_cell.length_c   1.000
_cell.angle_alpha   90.00
_cell.angle_beta   90.00
_cell.angle_gamma   90.00
#
_symmetry.space_group_name_H-M   'P 1'
#
loop_
_entity.id
_entity.type
_entity.pdbx_description
1 polymer ?
#
loop_
_entity_poly.entity_id
_entity_poly.type
_entity_poly.pdbx_seq_one_letter_code
_entity_poly.pdbx_strand_id
1 'polypeptide(L)'
;MKQLLYLLFFCSCAVQAQEQKYILLDSITSNYTVKKYTLSTLPYKVDYEIEIYNVFSKNYGKDLDSDFIVLFSVLPDLETKSNWEEIDFKKVQNNLFSAKKLFEGLENKMLGYNIISEKEIKPIPNNLKLVKKVKNTYYVSKECMAEPFYCIDSPEQMIIATGNYIINTHQPIVPITLLKEVYQKKVNTKFPLDWNEYPPIEIPKHQEHIYLANIEEKEGNTIYYFYQFANVFDRGIYEFAYIKNKGIVAGTYDDYFFPKGKVYYRGGDWLKVRRPYKEELLWAEELKKEWAEKEKAKK
;
A
#
# COMPACT_ATOMS: atom_id res chain seq x y z
N MET A 1 -31.06 7.95 36.64
CA MET A 1 -30.68 8.81 35.48
C MET A 1 -29.25 9.32 35.53
N LYS A 2 -28.70 9.81 36.66
CA LYS A 2 -27.29 10.26 36.71
C LYS A 2 -26.25 9.14 36.45
N GLN A 3 -26.47 7.91 36.95
CA GLN A 3 -25.55 6.78 36.69
C GLN A 3 -25.59 6.27 35.24
N LEU A 4 -26.74 6.36 34.55
CA LEU A 4 -26.85 5.98 33.13
C LEU A 4 -26.09 6.96 32.22
N LEU A 5 -26.05 8.25 32.60
CA LEU A 5 -25.34 9.28 31.84
C LEU A 5 -23.82 9.08 31.89
N TYR A 6 -23.28 8.63 33.02
CA TYR A 6 -21.86 8.30 33.14
C TYR A 6 -21.48 7.06 32.30
N LEU A 7 -22.33 6.03 32.26
CA LEU A 7 -22.08 4.86 31.40
C LEU A 7 -22.08 5.23 29.91
N LEU A 8 -22.99 6.11 29.47
CA LEU A 8 -23.03 6.61 28.10
C LEU A 8 -21.82 7.51 27.77
N PHE A 9 -21.32 8.29 28.72
CA PHE A 9 -20.11 9.08 28.53
C PHE A 9 -18.86 8.19 28.44
N PHE A 10 -18.73 7.15 29.28
CA PHE A 10 -17.63 6.20 29.19
C PHE A 10 -17.69 5.30 27.95
N CYS A 11 -18.88 4.92 27.48
CA CYS A 11 -19.03 4.18 26.21
C CYS A 11 -18.75 5.05 24.98
N SER A 12 -18.98 6.36 25.05
CA SER A 12 -18.63 7.31 23.98
C SER A 12 -17.13 7.57 23.92
N CYS A 13 -16.43 7.52 25.07
CA CYS A 13 -14.97 7.57 25.13
C CYS A 13 -14.27 6.25 24.77
N ALA A 14 -14.96 5.11 24.89
CA ALA A 14 -14.41 3.80 24.50
C ALA A 14 -14.30 3.60 22.97
N VAL A 15 -14.94 4.47 22.17
CA VAL A 15 -14.76 4.54 20.72
C VAL A 15 -13.72 5.61 20.32
N GLN A 16 -13.19 6.38 21.29
CA GLN A 16 -12.19 7.41 21.03
C GLN A 16 -10.79 6.78 20.92
N ALA A 17 -10.25 6.84 19.69
CA ALA A 17 -8.88 6.54 19.30
C ALA A 17 -8.42 5.11 19.57
N GLN A 18 -8.49 4.25 18.54
CA GLN A 18 -7.62 3.08 18.49
C GLN A 18 -6.19 3.56 18.72
N GLU A 19 -5.56 3.08 19.79
CA GLU A 19 -4.25 3.53 20.23
C GLU A 19 -3.24 3.45 19.07
N GLN A 20 -2.59 4.56 18.77
CA GLN A 20 -1.58 4.67 17.71
C GLN A 20 -0.51 3.59 17.89
N LYS A 21 -0.37 2.69 16.91
CA LYS A 21 0.65 1.64 16.94
C LYS A 21 1.88 2.04 16.13
N TYR A 22 3.03 1.52 16.56
CA TYR A 22 4.32 1.82 15.95
C TYR A 22 5.06 0.54 15.63
N ILE A 23 5.81 0.48 14.54
CA ILE A 23 6.72 -0.64 14.25
C ILE A 23 8.13 -0.11 14.03
N LEU A 24 9.12 -0.75 14.63
CA LEU A 24 10.51 -0.36 14.46
C LEU A 24 11.08 -0.94 13.17
N LEU A 25 11.62 -0.09 12.31
CA LEU A 25 12.29 -0.51 11.07
C LEU A 25 13.45 -1.47 11.36
N ASP A 26 14.24 -1.22 12.41
CA ASP A 26 15.34 -2.10 12.84
C ASP A 26 14.83 -3.50 13.26
N SER A 27 13.63 -3.58 13.83
CA SER A 27 12.98 -4.85 14.17
C SER A 27 12.53 -5.60 12.91
N ILE A 28 12.06 -4.88 11.89
CA ILE A 28 11.71 -5.48 10.59
C ILE A 28 12.98 -5.99 9.90
N THR A 29 14.01 -5.16 9.73
CA THR A 29 15.23 -5.50 8.99
C THR A 29 16.07 -6.59 9.66
N SER A 30 15.96 -6.76 10.98
CA SER A 30 16.59 -7.88 11.70
C SER A 30 15.85 -9.21 11.55
N ASN A 31 14.57 -9.20 11.14
CA ASN A 31 13.74 -10.41 11.02
C ASN A 31 13.44 -10.82 9.57
N TYR A 32 13.56 -9.88 8.62
CA TYR A 32 13.13 -10.06 7.23
C TYR A 32 14.08 -9.39 6.26
N THR A 33 14.06 -9.86 5.01
CA THR A 33 14.69 -9.15 3.90
C THR A 33 13.85 -7.92 3.59
N VAL A 34 14.51 -6.75 3.49
CA VAL A 34 13.85 -5.48 3.16
C VAL A 34 14.54 -4.85 1.97
N LYS A 35 13.76 -4.47 0.95
CA LYS A 35 14.24 -3.66 -0.17
C LYS A 35 13.58 -2.29 -0.13
N LYS A 36 14.40 -1.26 0.03
CA LYS A 36 13.97 0.14 0.05
C LYS A 36 14.09 0.73 -1.35
N TYR A 37 13.10 1.52 -1.75
CA TYR A 37 13.18 2.41 -2.90
C TYR A 37 12.65 3.80 -2.56
N THR A 38 13.06 4.79 -3.35
CA THR A 38 12.56 6.16 -3.29
C THR A 38 11.81 6.49 -4.56
N LEU A 39 10.59 7.03 -4.41
CA LEU A 39 9.76 7.50 -5.53
C LEU A 39 9.64 9.02 -5.48
N SER A 40 9.92 9.71 -6.59
CA SER A 40 9.73 11.16 -6.69
C SER A 40 8.27 11.52 -6.93
N THR A 41 7.76 12.52 -6.21
CA THR A 41 6.40 13.07 -6.38
C THR A 41 6.34 14.20 -7.42
N LEU A 42 7.44 14.49 -8.13
CA LEU A 42 7.49 15.50 -9.20
C LEU A 42 6.39 15.37 -10.27
N PRO A 43 5.93 14.16 -10.67
CA PRO A 43 4.77 14.01 -11.55
C PRO A 43 3.50 14.68 -11.00
N TYR A 44 3.33 14.76 -9.67
CA TYR A 44 2.27 15.50 -8.99
C TYR A 44 2.54 17.01 -8.82
N LYS A 45 3.63 17.53 -9.43
CA LYS A 45 4.07 18.94 -9.38
C LYS A 45 4.54 19.43 -8.01
N VAL A 46 4.90 18.51 -7.14
CA VAL A 46 5.55 18.79 -5.85
C VAL A 46 6.83 17.97 -5.75
N ASP A 47 7.88 18.50 -5.15
CA ASP A 47 9.20 17.87 -5.11
C ASP A 47 9.49 17.26 -3.74
N TYR A 48 8.86 16.11 -3.50
CA TYR A 48 9.03 15.30 -2.30
C TYR A 48 9.27 13.84 -2.67
N GLU A 49 9.74 13.08 -1.69
CA GLU A 49 10.00 11.66 -1.82
C GLU A 49 8.90 10.85 -1.14
N ILE A 50 8.59 9.68 -1.69
CA ILE A 50 7.91 8.59 -0.99
C ILE A 50 8.96 7.51 -0.77
N GLU A 51 9.17 7.12 0.48
CA GLU A 51 10.04 5.99 0.80
C GLU A 51 9.20 4.72 0.86
N ILE A 52 9.46 3.76 -0.01
CA ILE A 52 8.81 2.45 0.03
C ILE A 52 9.75 1.38 0.56
N TYR A 53 9.23 0.49 1.39
CA TYR A 53 9.95 -0.65 1.96
C TYR A 53 9.19 -1.93 1.65
N ASN A 54 9.75 -2.74 0.75
CA ASN A 54 9.27 -4.08 0.45
C ASN A 54 9.82 -5.04 1.50
N VAL A 55 8.98 -5.48 2.42
CA VAL A 55 9.34 -6.47 3.45
C VAL A 55 8.90 -7.84 2.97
N PHE A 56 9.86 -8.73 2.72
CA PHE A 56 9.58 -10.07 2.21
C PHE A 56 9.40 -11.07 3.36
N SER A 57 8.43 -11.97 3.24
CA SER A 57 8.29 -13.08 4.19
C SER A 57 9.55 -13.93 4.22
N LYS A 58 9.75 -14.67 5.32
CA LYS A 58 10.95 -15.53 5.48
C LYS A 58 11.04 -16.64 4.43
N ASN A 59 9.91 -17.03 3.84
CA ASN A 59 9.83 -18.11 2.86
C ASN A 59 9.70 -17.60 1.43
N TYR A 60 9.76 -16.29 1.22
CA TYR A 60 9.64 -15.69 -0.10
C TYR A 60 10.70 -16.26 -1.07
N GLY A 61 10.27 -16.74 -2.23
CA GLY A 61 11.10 -17.30 -3.28
C GLY A 61 11.69 -18.68 -2.96
N LYS A 62 11.13 -19.39 -1.96
CA LYS A 62 11.56 -20.77 -1.59
C LYS A 62 10.65 -21.86 -2.16
N ASP A 63 9.73 -21.51 -3.06
CA ASP A 63 8.76 -22.43 -3.66
C ASP A 63 7.88 -23.15 -2.61
N LEU A 64 7.46 -22.41 -1.58
CA LEU A 64 6.62 -22.88 -0.46
C LEU A 64 5.24 -22.21 -0.42
N ASP A 65 4.75 -21.71 -1.56
CA ASP A 65 3.45 -21.01 -1.72
C ASP A 65 3.17 -19.94 -0.64
N SER A 66 4.23 -19.30 -0.13
CA SER A 66 4.21 -18.37 1.01
C SER A 66 4.99 -17.09 0.72
N ASP A 67 4.97 -16.68 -0.55
CA ASP A 67 5.60 -15.46 -1.05
C ASP A 67 4.74 -14.25 -0.69
N PHE A 68 5.00 -13.69 0.48
CA PHE A 68 4.31 -12.49 0.95
C PHE A 68 5.23 -11.27 0.94
N ILE A 69 4.64 -10.12 0.65
CA ILE A 69 5.27 -8.81 0.77
C ILE A 69 4.39 -7.95 1.65
N VAL A 70 4.96 -7.26 2.63
CA VAL A 70 4.30 -6.07 3.20
C VAL A 70 5.02 -4.83 2.67
N LEU A 71 4.29 -4.01 1.94
CA LEU A 71 4.77 -2.72 1.44
C LEU A 71 4.49 -1.66 2.50
N PHE A 72 5.53 -1.08 3.07
CA PHE A 72 5.39 0.18 3.80
C PHE A 72 5.65 1.34 2.86
N SER A 73 4.73 2.30 2.80
CA SER A 73 4.86 3.53 2.03
C SER A 73 4.86 4.71 2.99
N VAL A 74 5.99 5.38 3.17
CA VAL A 74 6.11 6.62 3.96
C VAL A 74 5.85 7.80 3.05
N LEU A 75 4.71 8.44 3.24
CA LEU A 75 4.18 9.48 2.37
C LEU A 75 4.57 10.89 2.88
N PRO A 76 4.71 11.87 1.98
CA PRO A 76 5.14 13.20 2.36
C PRO A 76 4.03 14.04 2.96
N ASP A 77 4.23 14.55 4.16
CA ASP A 77 3.39 15.60 4.70
C ASP A 77 3.75 16.94 4.05
N LEU A 78 2.94 17.36 3.08
CA LEU A 78 3.15 18.59 2.30
C LEU A 78 2.88 19.88 3.10
N GLU A 79 2.30 19.79 4.30
CA GLU A 79 2.11 20.95 5.17
C GLU A 79 3.41 21.28 5.89
N THR A 80 4.01 20.27 6.54
CA THR A 80 5.25 20.45 7.30
C THR A 80 6.52 20.17 6.50
N LYS A 81 6.37 19.70 5.26
CA LYS A 81 7.45 19.43 4.31
C LYS A 81 8.43 18.37 4.79
N SER A 82 7.96 17.45 5.63
CA SER A 82 8.78 16.37 6.17
C SER A 82 8.00 15.07 6.25
N ASN A 83 8.62 13.98 5.82
CA ASN A 83 8.05 12.64 5.91
C ASN A 83 8.20 12.05 7.33
N TRP A 84 9.10 12.62 8.12
CA TRP A 84 9.53 12.11 9.41
C TRP A 84 9.51 13.21 10.47
N GLU A 85 9.20 12.84 11.70
CA GLU A 85 9.33 13.72 12.86
C GLU A 85 10.14 13.03 13.96
N GLU A 86 10.95 13.82 14.66
CA GLU A 86 11.68 13.31 15.82
C GLU A 86 10.71 12.93 16.94
N ILE A 87 10.95 11.79 17.58
CA ILE A 87 10.12 11.29 18.67
C ILE A 87 10.98 10.72 19.80
N ASP A 88 10.58 10.98 21.04
CA ASP A 88 11.15 10.27 22.19
C ASP A 88 10.68 8.80 22.16
N PHE A 89 11.62 7.86 22.14
CA PHE A 89 11.33 6.43 22.15
C PHE A 89 10.40 6.01 23.30
N LYS A 90 10.49 6.68 24.45
CA LYS A 90 9.59 6.40 25.59
C LYS A 90 8.12 6.61 25.27
N LYS A 91 7.78 7.44 24.28
CA LYS A 91 6.41 7.68 23.82
C LYS A 91 5.86 6.53 22.98
N VAL A 92 6.72 5.75 22.32
CA VAL A 92 6.30 4.67 21.41
C VAL A 92 6.48 3.26 21.99
N GLN A 93 7.35 3.10 23.00
CA GLN A 93 7.75 1.79 23.53
C GLN A 93 6.58 0.89 23.98
N ASN A 94 5.53 1.47 24.56
CA ASN A 94 4.37 0.73 25.06
C ASN A 94 3.39 0.33 23.94
N ASN A 95 3.61 0.85 22.73
CA ASN A 95 2.73 0.73 21.58
C ASN A 95 3.38 0.08 20.37
N LEU A 96 4.44 -0.67 20.61
CA LEU A 96 5.16 -1.39 19.57
C LEU A 96 4.35 -2.58 19.06
N PHE A 97 4.05 -2.56 17.78
CA PHE A 97 3.62 -3.71 17.01
C PHE A 97 4.83 -4.62 16.73
N SER A 98 4.66 -5.91 16.97
CA SER A 98 5.73 -6.90 16.80
C SER A 98 5.94 -7.22 15.32
N ALA A 99 7.18 -7.09 14.83
CA ALA A 99 7.54 -7.48 13.46
C ALA A 99 7.26 -8.97 13.17
N LYS A 100 7.28 -9.84 14.20
CA LYS A 100 6.93 -11.26 14.03
C LYS A 100 5.46 -11.47 13.61
N LYS A 101 4.59 -10.50 13.91
CA LYS A 101 3.15 -10.55 13.59
C LYS A 101 2.80 -9.95 12.23
N LEU A 102 3.81 -9.48 11.49
CA LEU A 102 3.60 -8.70 10.27
C LEU A 102 2.83 -9.47 9.19
N PHE A 103 3.07 -10.79 9.09
CA PHE A 103 2.46 -11.66 8.08
C PHE A 103 1.33 -12.54 8.62
N GLU A 104 1.12 -12.61 9.95
CA GLU A 104 0.14 -13.50 10.59
C GLU A 104 -1.28 -13.33 9.99
N GLY A 105 -1.70 -12.09 9.77
CA GLY A 105 -3.02 -11.81 9.20
C GLY A 105 -3.17 -12.30 7.75
N LEU A 106 -2.10 -12.23 6.97
CA LEU A 106 -2.10 -12.64 5.57
C LEU A 106 -1.97 -14.16 5.41
N GLU A 107 -1.10 -14.79 6.21
CA GLU A 107 -0.96 -16.24 6.30
C GLU A 107 -2.28 -16.91 6.67
N ASN A 108 -3.00 -16.38 7.66
CA ASN A 108 -4.30 -16.91 8.05
C ASN A 108 -5.37 -16.76 6.96
N LYS A 109 -5.38 -15.63 6.24
CA LYS A 109 -6.27 -15.42 5.08
C LYS A 109 -6.00 -16.46 3.99
N MET A 110 -4.73 -16.71 3.67
CA MET A 110 -4.32 -17.68 2.64
C MET A 110 -4.69 -19.11 3.02
N LEU A 111 -4.43 -19.53 4.26
CA LEU A 111 -4.67 -20.90 4.72
C LEU A 111 -6.16 -21.21 4.97
N GLY A 112 -7.06 -20.24 4.80
CA GLY A 112 -8.50 -20.42 4.97
C GLY A 112 -8.91 -20.72 6.41
N TYR A 113 -8.08 -20.38 7.41
CA TYR A 113 -8.39 -20.57 8.83
C TYR A 113 -9.43 -19.55 9.33
N ASN A 114 -10.63 -19.56 8.74
CA ASN A 114 -11.81 -18.86 9.26
C ASN A 114 -12.50 -19.60 10.42
N ILE A 115 -11.84 -20.61 11.01
CA ILE A 115 -12.33 -21.33 12.21
C ILE A 115 -11.91 -20.62 13.50
N ILE A 116 -10.89 -19.75 13.44
CA ILE A 116 -10.55 -18.87 14.54
C ILE A 116 -11.41 -17.62 14.39
N SER A 117 -12.24 -17.30 15.37
CA SER A 117 -13.10 -16.11 15.30
C SER A 117 -12.26 -14.88 14.89
N GLU A 118 -12.77 -14.05 13.97
CA GLU A 118 -12.11 -12.82 13.48
C GLU A 118 -11.59 -11.90 14.62
N LYS A 119 -12.03 -12.13 15.86
CA LYS A 119 -11.59 -11.43 17.08
C LYS A 119 -10.15 -11.74 17.52
N GLU A 120 -9.55 -12.86 17.12
CA GLU A 120 -8.18 -13.23 17.54
C GLU A 120 -7.09 -12.80 16.55
N ILE A 121 -7.45 -12.65 15.26
CA ILE A 121 -6.52 -12.21 14.22
C ILE A 121 -6.48 -10.69 14.22
N LYS A 122 -5.35 -10.10 14.63
CA LYS A 122 -5.17 -8.65 14.55
C LYS A 122 -4.54 -8.30 13.20
N PRO A 123 -5.27 -7.69 12.26
CA PRO A 123 -4.66 -7.21 11.02
C PRO A 123 -3.59 -6.17 11.33
N ILE A 124 -2.75 -5.87 10.34
CA ILE A 124 -1.87 -4.71 10.40
C ILE A 124 -2.75 -3.48 10.71
N PRO A 125 -2.47 -2.72 11.79
CA PRO A 125 -3.30 -1.57 12.13
C PRO A 125 -3.27 -0.55 11.00
N ASN A 126 -4.44 -0.06 10.56
CA ASN A 126 -4.52 0.97 9.51
C ASN A 126 -3.81 2.28 9.90
N ASN A 127 -3.62 2.51 11.20
CA ASN A 127 -2.89 3.66 11.71
C ASN A 127 -1.40 3.39 11.93
N LEU A 128 -0.86 2.20 11.65
CA LEU A 128 0.53 1.83 11.99
C LEU A 128 1.55 2.84 11.43
N LYS A 129 2.39 3.41 12.31
CA LYS A 129 3.49 4.31 11.93
C LYS A 129 4.82 3.57 11.97
N LEU A 130 5.68 3.86 11.01
CA LEU A 130 7.04 3.33 10.95
C LEU A 130 7.97 4.19 11.81
N VAL A 131 8.83 3.57 12.61
CA VAL A 131 9.82 4.26 13.43
C VAL A 131 11.21 3.80 13.03
N LYS A 132 12.10 4.74 12.72
CA LYS A 132 13.51 4.46 12.42
C LYS A 132 14.42 5.13 13.44
N LYS A 133 15.56 4.51 13.69
CA LYS A 133 16.63 5.09 14.50
C LYS A 133 17.75 5.56 13.57
N VAL A 134 18.16 6.82 13.70
CA VAL A 134 19.33 7.36 13.00
C VAL A 134 20.29 7.87 14.06
N LYS A 135 21.45 7.20 14.19
CA LYS A 135 22.40 7.42 15.30
C LYS A 135 21.69 7.22 16.65
N ASN A 136 21.52 8.29 17.43
CA ASN A 136 20.90 8.25 18.76
C ASN A 136 19.47 8.82 18.78
N THR A 137 18.95 9.26 17.64
CA THR A 137 17.64 9.92 17.53
C THR A 137 16.65 8.98 16.85
N TYR A 138 15.42 8.95 17.38
CA TYR A 138 14.32 8.20 16.78
C TYR A 138 13.43 9.14 15.98
N TYR A 139 12.96 8.64 14.85
CA TYR A 139 12.05 9.34 13.97
C TYR A 139 10.84 8.46 13.70
N VAL A 140 9.66 9.05 13.71
CA VAL A 140 8.41 8.39 13.31
C VAL A 140 7.91 8.98 11.99
N SER A 141 7.36 8.13 11.14
CA SER A 141 6.72 8.53 9.89
C SER A 141 5.52 9.43 10.20
N LYS A 142 5.35 10.52 9.47
CA LYS A 142 4.14 11.35 9.57
C LYS A 142 2.95 10.68 8.94
N GLU A 143 3.10 10.17 7.73
CA GLU A 143 2.10 9.35 7.06
C GLU A 143 2.73 8.04 6.59
N CYS A 144 2.04 6.94 6.85
CA CYS A 144 2.52 5.59 6.57
C CYS A 144 1.35 4.70 6.20
N MET A 145 1.45 4.06 5.04
CA MET A 145 0.58 2.96 4.65
C MET A 145 1.35 1.65 4.79
N ALA A 146 0.67 0.59 5.21
CA ALA A 146 1.23 -0.75 5.34
C ALA A 146 0.31 -1.75 4.66
N GLU A 147 0.71 -2.22 3.48
CA GLU A 147 -0.14 -2.98 2.57
C GLU A 147 0.40 -4.41 2.41
N PRO A 148 -0.35 -5.43 2.88
CA PRO A 148 0.05 -6.82 2.72
C PRO A 148 -0.36 -7.37 1.35
N PHE A 149 0.58 -8.03 0.67
CA PHE A 149 0.39 -8.66 -0.62
C PHE A 149 0.83 -10.13 -0.59
N TYR A 150 0.03 -11.00 -1.19
CA TYR A 150 0.39 -12.39 -1.47
C TYR A 150 0.73 -12.56 -2.95
N CYS A 151 1.97 -12.91 -3.26
CA CYS A 151 2.47 -13.06 -4.61
C CYS A 151 2.34 -14.52 -5.05
N ILE A 152 1.72 -14.75 -6.19
CA ILE A 152 1.53 -16.09 -6.75
C ILE A 152 1.80 -16.11 -8.26
N ASP A 153 2.01 -17.31 -8.77
CA ASP A 153 2.13 -17.65 -10.19
C ASP A 153 1.14 -18.75 -10.60
N SER A 154 -0.05 -18.75 -9.98
CA SER A 154 -1.10 -19.72 -10.27
C SER A 154 -1.70 -19.53 -11.68
N PRO A 155 -1.91 -20.61 -12.44
CA PRO A 155 -2.31 -20.54 -13.84
C PRO A 155 -3.67 -19.88 -14.07
N GLU A 156 -3.82 -19.26 -15.24
CA GLU A 156 -4.97 -18.46 -15.71
C GLU A 156 -6.35 -19.09 -15.50
N GLN A 157 -6.43 -20.42 -15.41
CA GLN A 157 -7.69 -21.18 -15.37
C GLN A 157 -8.39 -21.14 -14.00
N MET A 158 -7.69 -20.75 -12.94
CA MET A 158 -8.29 -20.49 -11.63
C MET A 158 -8.43 -18.98 -11.41
N ILE A 159 -9.58 -18.42 -11.77
CA ILE A 159 -9.94 -17.07 -11.33
C ILE A 159 -10.20 -17.14 -9.82
N ILE A 160 -9.17 -16.82 -9.04
CA ILE A 160 -9.28 -16.71 -7.60
C ILE A 160 -9.96 -15.37 -7.33
N ALA A 161 -11.08 -15.35 -6.60
CA ALA A 161 -11.59 -14.10 -6.04
C ALA A 161 -10.58 -13.65 -4.99
N THR A 162 -9.63 -12.81 -5.38
CA THR A 162 -8.41 -12.64 -4.60
C THR A 162 -8.53 -11.62 -3.49
N GLY A 163 -9.56 -10.78 -3.49
CA GLY A 163 -9.51 -9.50 -2.79
C GLY A 163 -8.40 -8.61 -3.35
N ASN A 164 -8.30 -7.42 -2.81
CA ASN A 164 -7.31 -6.41 -3.19
C ASN A 164 -5.89 -6.65 -2.58
N TYR A 165 -5.47 -7.91 -2.46
CA TYR A 165 -4.18 -8.26 -1.81
C TYR A 165 -3.37 -9.36 -2.51
N ILE A 166 -3.80 -9.93 -3.63
CA ILE A 166 -3.02 -10.96 -4.33
C ILE A 166 -2.42 -10.42 -5.62
N ILE A 167 -1.11 -10.55 -5.76
CA ILE A 167 -0.37 -10.25 -6.98
C ILE A 167 -0.20 -11.57 -7.74
N ASN A 168 -1.09 -11.86 -8.68
CA ASN A 168 -0.94 -13.03 -9.56
C ASN A 168 -0.26 -12.61 -10.87
N THR A 169 0.95 -13.14 -11.11
CA THR A 169 1.77 -12.87 -12.30
C THR A 169 1.36 -13.69 -13.53
N HIS A 170 0.55 -14.74 -13.36
CA HIS A 170 0.05 -15.62 -14.42
C HIS A 170 -1.47 -15.51 -14.62
N GLN A 171 -2.08 -14.40 -14.22
CA GLN A 171 -3.47 -14.11 -14.58
C GLN A 171 -3.55 -13.50 -16.00
N PRO A 172 -4.68 -13.59 -16.70
CA PRO A 172 -4.85 -12.92 -17.99
C PRO A 172 -4.62 -11.41 -17.90
N ILE A 173 -4.03 -10.84 -18.94
CA ILE A 173 -3.87 -9.38 -19.04
C ILE A 173 -5.24 -8.74 -19.26
N VAL A 174 -5.66 -7.90 -18.32
CA VAL A 174 -6.89 -7.12 -18.37
C VAL A 174 -6.51 -5.66 -18.18
N PRO A 175 -6.38 -4.87 -19.26
CA PRO A 175 -6.18 -3.44 -19.13
C PRO A 175 -7.42 -2.77 -18.51
N ILE A 176 -7.22 -1.64 -17.80
CA ILE A 176 -8.32 -0.92 -17.16
C ILE A 176 -9.42 -0.50 -18.14
N THR A 177 -9.04 -0.17 -19.38
CA THR A 177 -9.96 0.18 -20.46
C THR A 177 -10.88 -1.00 -20.82
N LEU A 178 -10.34 -2.21 -20.89
CA LEU A 178 -11.12 -3.42 -21.14
C LEU A 178 -12.09 -3.70 -19.99
N LEU A 179 -11.63 -3.62 -18.74
CA LEU A 179 -12.50 -3.80 -17.58
C LEU A 179 -13.64 -2.78 -17.57
N LYS A 180 -13.33 -1.52 -17.88
CA LYS A 180 -14.32 -0.44 -17.99
C LYS A 180 -15.38 -0.75 -19.04
N GLU A 181 -14.98 -1.16 -20.25
CA GLU A 181 -15.91 -1.54 -21.32
C GLU A 181 -16.82 -2.71 -20.90
N VAL A 182 -16.26 -3.75 -20.27
CA VAL A 182 -17.03 -4.91 -19.80
C VAL A 182 -17.99 -4.52 -18.69
N TYR A 183 -17.54 -3.70 -17.74
CA TYR A 183 -18.36 -3.21 -16.63
C TYR A 183 -19.55 -2.41 -17.15
N GLN A 184 -19.32 -1.42 -18.02
CA GLN A 184 -20.36 -0.55 -18.56
C GLN A 184 -21.37 -1.29 -19.46
N LYS A 185 -20.97 -2.39 -20.11
CA LYS A 185 -21.89 -3.27 -20.85
C LYS A 185 -22.82 -4.06 -19.93
N LYS A 186 -22.36 -4.44 -18.74
CA LYS A 186 -23.11 -5.26 -17.78
C LYS A 186 -23.91 -4.43 -16.78
N VAL A 187 -23.38 -3.28 -16.41
CA VAL A 187 -23.90 -2.41 -15.37
C VAL A 187 -24.21 -1.07 -16.02
N ASN A 188 -25.46 -0.65 -15.99
CA ASN A 188 -25.89 0.66 -16.50
C ASN A 188 -25.57 1.80 -15.52
N THR A 189 -24.34 1.79 -14.99
CA THR A 189 -23.78 2.83 -14.13
C THR A 189 -22.41 3.21 -14.65
N LYS A 190 -21.88 4.33 -14.16
CA LYS A 190 -20.54 4.73 -14.52
C LYS A 190 -19.49 3.82 -13.86
N PHE A 191 -18.25 3.91 -14.33
CA PHE A 191 -17.20 2.97 -13.91
C PHE A 191 -16.64 3.38 -12.54
N PRO A 192 -16.56 2.48 -11.53
CA PRO A 192 -16.22 2.86 -10.15
C PRO A 192 -14.86 3.55 -9.96
N LEU A 193 -13.89 3.25 -10.83
CA LEU A 193 -12.57 3.88 -10.78
C LEU A 193 -12.54 5.27 -11.43
N ASP A 194 -13.60 5.69 -12.13
CA ASP A 194 -13.68 7.03 -12.71
C ASP A 194 -13.61 8.08 -11.59
N TRP A 195 -12.76 9.08 -11.79
CA TRP A 195 -12.45 10.05 -10.74
C TRP A 195 -13.54 11.10 -10.52
N ASN A 196 -14.31 11.40 -11.57
CA ASN A 196 -15.24 12.53 -11.61
C ASN A 196 -16.58 12.23 -10.92
N GLU A 197 -16.62 11.26 -10.01
CA GLU A 197 -17.84 10.79 -9.36
C GLU A 197 -17.84 11.04 -7.87
N TYR A 198 -18.93 11.65 -7.42
CA TYR A 198 -19.19 11.93 -6.03
C TYR A 198 -20.68 11.71 -5.71
N PRO A 199 -21.02 10.86 -4.70
CA PRO A 199 -20.10 9.99 -3.96
C PRO A 199 -19.46 8.92 -4.87
N PRO A 200 -18.30 8.34 -4.48
CA PRO A 200 -17.72 7.21 -5.21
C PRO A 200 -18.70 6.05 -5.31
N ILE A 201 -18.72 5.36 -6.45
CA ILE A 201 -19.48 4.11 -6.59
C ILE A 201 -18.76 3.04 -5.77
N GLU A 202 -19.48 2.40 -4.84
CA GLU A 202 -18.95 1.31 -4.04
C GLU A 202 -18.71 0.07 -4.89
N ILE A 203 -17.54 -0.54 -4.73
CA ILE A 203 -17.19 -1.82 -5.33
C ILE A 203 -17.54 -2.91 -4.30
N PRO A 204 -18.41 -3.89 -4.61
CA PRO A 204 -18.67 -4.99 -3.69
C PRO A 204 -17.36 -5.73 -3.36
N LYS A 205 -17.11 -6.05 -2.08
CA LYS A 205 -15.86 -6.70 -1.62
C LYS A 205 -15.45 -7.94 -2.43
N HIS A 206 -16.42 -8.75 -2.87
CA HIS A 206 -16.17 -9.96 -3.65
C HIS A 206 -15.74 -9.68 -5.11
N GLN A 207 -15.88 -8.44 -5.58
CA GLN A 207 -15.40 -7.97 -6.87
C GLN A 207 -14.05 -7.27 -6.76
N GLU A 208 -13.58 -6.99 -5.54
CA GLU A 208 -12.29 -6.34 -5.35
C GLU A 208 -11.15 -7.26 -5.79
N HIS A 209 -10.26 -6.71 -6.61
CA HIS A 209 -9.25 -7.51 -7.31
C HIS A 209 -8.03 -6.67 -7.71
N ILE A 210 -6.88 -7.31 -7.82
CA ILE A 210 -5.67 -6.74 -8.43
C ILE A 210 -5.50 -7.34 -9.83
N TYR A 211 -5.73 -6.53 -10.85
CA TYR A 211 -5.64 -6.96 -12.25
C TYR A 211 -4.24 -6.74 -12.80
N LEU A 212 -3.73 -7.73 -13.54
CA LEU A 212 -2.53 -7.58 -14.36
C LEU A 212 -2.88 -6.78 -15.61
N ALA A 213 -2.30 -5.60 -15.74
CA ALA A 213 -2.57 -4.66 -16.82
C ALA A 213 -1.66 -4.82 -18.03
N ASN A 214 -0.39 -5.20 -17.79
CA ASN A 214 0.62 -5.38 -18.83
C ASN A 214 1.84 -6.15 -18.30
N ILE A 215 2.66 -6.69 -19.22
CA ILE A 215 3.97 -7.26 -18.94
C ILE A 215 5.00 -6.64 -19.91
N GLU A 216 6.18 -6.28 -19.41
CA GLU A 216 7.27 -5.73 -20.22
C GLU A 216 8.62 -6.34 -19.80
N GLU A 217 9.50 -6.59 -20.77
CA GLU A 217 10.90 -6.95 -20.51
C GLU A 217 11.79 -5.71 -20.63
N LYS A 218 12.54 -5.40 -19.57
CA LYS A 218 13.47 -4.26 -19.56
C LYS A 218 14.73 -4.54 -18.76
N GLU A 219 15.88 -4.43 -19.42
CA GLU A 219 17.21 -4.55 -18.80
C GLU A 219 17.40 -5.83 -17.98
N GLY A 220 16.86 -6.93 -18.50
CA GLY A 220 16.90 -8.27 -17.87
C GLY A 220 15.88 -8.47 -16.75
N ASN A 221 14.89 -7.58 -16.61
CA ASN A 221 13.79 -7.73 -15.67
C ASN A 221 12.48 -7.90 -16.42
N THR A 222 11.69 -8.90 -16.01
CA THR A 222 10.27 -8.96 -16.30
C THR A 222 9.53 -8.03 -15.34
N ILE A 223 8.83 -7.05 -15.89
CA ILE A 223 8.04 -6.06 -15.18
C ILE A 223 6.56 -6.40 -15.36
N TYR A 224 5.86 -6.57 -14.25
CA TYR A 224 4.42 -6.81 -14.22
C TYR A 224 3.72 -5.54 -13.74
N TYR A 225 2.81 -5.01 -14.57
CA TYR A 225 2.03 -3.82 -14.26
C TYR A 225 0.66 -4.22 -13.73
N PHE A 226 0.24 -3.66 -12.60
CA PHE A 226 -1.01 -3.97 -11.95
C PHE A 226 -1.82 -2.71 -11.65
N TYR A 227 -3.14 -2.86 -11.51
CA TYR A 227 -4.01 -1.87 -10.88
C TYR A 227 -5.00 -2.52 -9.92
N GLN A 228 -5.39 -1.79 -8.87
CA GLN A 228 -6.38 -2.24 -7.90
C GLN A 228 -7.80 -1.77 -8.27
N PHE A 229 -8.68 -2.73 -8.59
CA PHE A 229 -10.12 -2.50 -8.64
C PHE A 229 -10.69 -2.70 -7.22
N ALA A 230 -10.61 -1.66 -6.38
CA ALA A 230 -11.01 -1.71 -4.98
C ALA A 230 -11.58 -0.36 -4.52
N ASN A 231 -12.33 -0.37 -3.40
CA ASN A 231 -12.83 0.87 -2.81
C ASN A 231 -11.68 1.81 -2.42
N VAL A 232 -11.90 3.12 -2.55
CA VAL A 232 -10.86 4.14 -2.30
C VAL A 232 -10.30 4.13 -0.88
N PHE A 233 -11.07 3.62 0.08
CA PHE A 233 -10.66 3.51 1.48
C PHE A 233 -9.94 2.20 1.79
N ASP A 234 -10.07 1.20 0.93
CA ASP A 234 -9.40 -0.10 1.03
C ASP A 234 -8.12 -0.15 0.18
N ARG A 235 -7.83 0.92 -0.57
CA ARG A 235 -6.72 1.02 -1.52
C ARG A 235 -5.64 1.98 -1.02
N GLY A 236 -4.39 1.53 -1.01
CA GLY A 236 -3.22 2.39 -0.81
C GLY A 236 -2.55 2.73 -2.14
N ILE A 237 -1.62 1.88 -2.58
CA ILE A 237 -0.97 2.00 -3.89
C ILE A 237 -1.97 1.60 -4.99
N TYR A 238 -2.32 2.51 -5.91
CA TYR A 238 -3.40 2.24 -6.86
C TYR A 238 -2.93 1.43 -8.07
N GLU A 239 -2.06 2.01 -8.88
CA GLU A 239 -1.40 1.36 -10.00
C GLU A 239 0.06 1.14 -9.62
N PHE A 240 0.64 -0.01 -9.96
CA PHE A 240 2.00 -0.32 -9.55
C PHE A 240 2.72 -1.29 -10.48
N ALA A 241 4.05 -1.23 -10.44
CA ALA A 241 4.93 -2.16 -11.11
C ALA A 241 5.61 -3.08 -10.10
N TYR A 242 5.57 -4.38 -10.37
CA TYR A 242 6.19 -5.43 -9.58
C TYR A 242 7.25 -6.16 -10.42
N ILE A 243 8.40 -6.43 -9.81
CA ILE A 243 9.46 -7.26 -10.39
C ILE A 243 9.80 -8.36 -9.38
N LYS A 244 9.75 -9.62 -9.81
CA LYS A 244 10.07 -10.77 -8.95
C LYS A 244 11.43 -10.57 -8.27
N ASN A 245 11.51 -10.86 -6.98
CA ASN A 245 12.67 -10.63 -6.11
C ASN A 245 13.07 -9.16 -5.86
N LYS A 246 12.64 -8.17 -6.66
CA LYS A 246 12.83 -6.75 -6.35
C LYS A 246 11.65 -6.16 -5.56
N GLY A 247 10.46 -6.76 -5.68
CA GLY A 247 9.23 -6.31 -5.05
C GLY A 247 8.48 -5.29 -5.91
N ILE A 248 7.67 -4.47 -5.26
CA ILE A 248 7.00 -3.31 -5.86
C ILE A 248 8.03 -2.19 -6.01
N VAL A 249 8.22 -1.72 -7.24
CA VAL A 249 9.29 -0.77 -7.63
C VAL A 249 8.76 0.52 -8.27
N ALA A 250 7.47 0.61 -8.50
CA ALA A 250 6.81 1.84 -8.92
C ALA A 250 5.35 1.83 -8.50
N GLY A 251 4.75 3.00 -8.34
CA GLY A 251 3.29 3.09 -8.29
C GLY A 251 2.73 4.48 -8.07
N THR A 252 1.40 4.57 -8.04
CA THR A 252 0.64 5.81 -7.85
C THR A 252 -0.05 5.82 -6.50
N TYR A 253 -0.19 7.01 -5.92
CA TYR A 253 -0.83 7.25 -4.62
C TYR A 253 -1.95 8.28 -4.76
N ASP A 254 -2.77 8.10 -5.80
CA ASP A 254 -3.77 9.08 -6.20
C ASP A 254 -4.78 9.38 -5.10
N ASP A 255 -5.21 8.37 -4.33
CA ASP A 255 -6.15 8.56 -3.22
C ASP A 255 -5.55 9.35 -2.04
N TYR A 256 -4.22 9.36 -1.90
CA TYR A 256 -3.54 10.18 -0.89
C TYR A 256 -3.49 11.65 -1.30
N PHE A 257 -3.06 11.92 -2.54
CA PHE A 257 -2.92 13.28 -3.08
C PHE A 257 -4.26 13.93 -3.44
N PHE A 258 -5.23 13.09 -3.83
CA PHE A 258 -6.58 13.48 -4.18
C PHE A 258 -7.53 12.57 -3.40
N PRO A 259 -7.85 12.84 -2.14
CA PRO A 259 -8.85 12.04 -1.44
C PRO A 259 -10.26 12.34 -2.00
N LYS A 260 -11.06 11.31 -2.31
CA LYS A 260 -12.50 11.47 -2.60
C LYS A 260 -13.26 11.67 -1.29
N GLY A 261 -14.12 12.70 -1.18
CA GLY A 261 -14.81 12.99 0.08
C GLY A 261 -15.03 14.47 0.37
N LYS A 262 -15.35 14.79 1.62
CA LYS A 262 -15.22 16.15 2.16
C LYS A 262 -13.73 16.50 2.30
N VAL A 263 -13.20 17.21 1.31
CA VAL A 263 -11.83 17.71 1.33
C VAL A 263 -11.79 18.92 2.26
N TYR A 264 -11.03 18.82 3.35
CA TYR A 264 -10.65 20.00 4.14
C TYR A 264 -9.65 20.83 3.35
N TYR A 265 -9.71 22.16 3.46
CA TYR A 265 -8.69 23.03 2.90
C TYR A 265 -7.32 22.66 3.49
N ARG A 266 -6.45 22.07 2.68
CA ARG A 266 -5.06 21.78 3.05
C ARG A 266 -4.18 22.95 2.61
N GLY A 267 -3.44 23.52 3.56
CA GLY A 267 -2.51 24.64 3.31
C GLY A 267 -1.17 24.18 2.74
N GLY A 268 -0.21 25.09 2.61
CA GLY A 268 1.16 24.75 2.19
C GLY A 268 1.26 24.22 0.76
N ASP A 269 2.11 23.21 0.55
CA ASP A 269 2.38 22.69 -0.80
C ASP A 269 1.24 21.81 -1.34
N TRP A 270 0.25 21.47 -0.51
CA TRP A 270 -0.98 20.81 -0.97
C TRP A 270 -1.70 21.58 -2.09
N LEU A 271 -1.62 22.92 -2.09
CA LEU A 271 -2.23 23.77 -3.14
C LEU A 271 -1.52 23.67 -4.49
N LYS A 272 -0.29 23.13 -4.52
CA LYS A 272 0.51 22.97 -5.74
C LYS A 272 0.31 21.63 -6.42
N VAL A 273 -0.24 20.64 -5.70
CA VAL A 273 -0.48 19.29 -6.20
C VAL A 273 -1.36 19.34 -7.45
N ARG A 274 -0.93 18.68 -8.52
CA ARG A 274 -1.70 18.53 -9.77
C ARG A 274 -1.67 17.08 -10.21
N ARG A 275 -2.73 16.65 -10.88
CA ARG A 275 -2.73 15.32 -11.50
C ARG A 275 -1.62 15.25 -12.55
N PRO A 276 -0.90 14.12 -12.64
CA PRO A 276 0.01 13.88 -13.74
C PRO A 276 -0.72 13.99 -15.08
N TYR A 277 -0.03 14.50 -16.12
CA TYR A 277 -0.62 14.72 -17.44
C TYR A 277 -0.89 13.39 -18.20
N LYS A 278 -0.27 12.30 -17.73
CA LYS A 278 -0.46 10.92 -18.18
C LYS A 278 -0.48 10.01 -16.96
N GLU A 279 -1.12 8.84 -17.08
CA GLU A 279 -1.00 7.74 -16.12
C GLU A 279 0.47 7.29 -16.12
N GLU A 280 1.28 7.91 -15.26
CA GLU A 280 2.70 7.64 -15.11
C GLU A 280 2.95 7.12 -13.70
N LEU A 281 3.45 5.89 -13.61
CA LEU A 281 3.88 5.33 -12.34
C LEU A 281 5.07 6.11 -11.79
N LEU A 282 5.09 6.37 -10.48
CA LEU A 282 6.26 6.91 -9.82
C LEU A 282 7.31 5.80 -9.70
N TRP A 283 8.29 5.79 -10.60
CA TRP A 283 9.35 4.78 -10.64
C TRP A 283 10.43 5.00 -9.58
N ALA A 284 10.91 3.90 -8.99
CA ALA A 284 12.07 3.89 -8.10
C ALA A 284 13.29 4.57 -8.72
N GLU A 285 13.81 5.59 -8.04
CA GLU A 285 14.99 6.34 -8.48
C GLU A 285 16.23 5.45 -8.55
N GLU A 286 16.35 4.46 -7.68
CA GLU A 286 17.43 3.47 -7.70
C GLU A 286 17.40 2.62 -8.99
N LEU A 287 16.21 2.27 -9.47
CA LEU A 287 16.05 1.44 -10.66
C LEU A 287 16.32 2.24 -11.94
N LYS A 288 15.90 3.51 -11.97
CA LYS A 288 16.26 4.44 -13.06
C LYS A 288 17.78 4.56 -13.20
N LYS A 289 18.50 4.69 -12.08
CA LYS A 289 19.97 4.75 -12.04
C LYS A 289 20.59 3.44 -12.55
N GLU A 290 20.13 2.29 -12.05
CA GLU A 290 20.59 0.97 -12.49
C GLU A 290 20.45 0.79 -14.01
N TRP A 291 19.30 1.15 -14.58
CA TRP A 291 19.06 1.04 -16.02
C TRP A 291 19.92 2.00 -16.83
N ALA A 292 20.07 3.25 -16.39
CA ALA A 292 20.92 4.23 -17.07
C ALA A 292 22.40 3.80 -17.09
N GLU A 293 22.88 3.13 -16.04
CA GLU A 293 24.24 2.57 -15.98
C GLU A 293 24.41 1.39 -16.94
N LYS A 294 23.43 0.47 -16.99
CA LYS A 294 23.42 -0.66 -17.93
C LYS A 294 23.40 -0.18 -19.38
N GLU A 295 22.61 0.84 -19.71
CA GLU A 295 22.57 1.42 -21.05
C GLU A 295 23.90 2.07 -21.45
N LYS A 296 24.59 2.72 -20.51
CA LYS A 296 25.93 3.27 -20.76
C LYS A 296 26.96 2.18 -21.00
N ALA A 297 26.90 1.07 -20.28
CA ALA A 297 27.83 -0.05 -20.43
C ALA A 297 27.67 -0.82 -21.77
N LYS A 298 26.54 -0.65 -22.46
CA LYS A 298 26.29 -1.22 -23.80
C LYS A 298 26.81 -0.36 -24.95
N LYS A 299 27.20 0.91 -24.68
CA LYS A 299 27.74 1.85 -25.66
C LYS A 299 29.26 1.83 -25.64
#